data_AF-A0A2P7QGY2-F1
#
_entry.id   AF-A0A2P7QGY2-F1
#
_cell.length_a   1.000
_cell.length_b   1.000
_cell.length_c   1.000
_cell.angle_alpha   90.00
_cell.angle_beta   90.00
_cell.angle_gamma   90.00
#
_symmetry.space_group_name_H-M   'P 1'
#
loop_
_entity.id
_entity.type
_entity.pdbx_description
1 polymer ?
#
loop_
_entity_poly.entity_id
_entity_poly.type
_entity_poly.pdbx_seq_one_letter_code
_entity_poly.pdbx_strand_id
1 'polypeptide(L)' 'ASAELAAVAAIHGKLPTVAEYQEYAKELNATAADTYRYLNFDELDSYVEKADTVIFQQAI' A
#
# COMPACT_ATOMS: atom_id res chain seq x y z
N ALA A 1 12.21 8.55 7.71
CA ALA A 1 12.00 8.79 6.26
C ALA A 1 10.73 8.04 5.82
N SER A 2 10.06 8.46 4.75
CA SER A 2 8.95 7.68 4.15
C SER A 2 9.50 6.44 3.41
N ALA A 3 8.61 5.50 3.10
CA ALA A 3 8.97 4.28 2.35
C ALA A 3 9.47 4.62 0.93
N GLU A 4 8.82 5.59 0.26
CA GLU A 4 9.21 6.04 -1.07
C GLU A 4 10.60 6.70 -1.06
N LEU A 5 10.87 7.57 -0.08
CA LEU A 5 12.19 8.21 0.05
C LEU A 5 13.29 7.17 0.34
N ALA A 6 12.98 6.17 1.17
CA ALA A 6 13.92 5.09 1.46
C ALA A 6 14.21 4.23 0.22
N ALA A 7 13.19 3.94 -0.60
CA ALA A 7 13.36 3.21 -1.85
C ALA A 7 14.25 3.98 -2.84
N VAL A 8 14.00 5.28 -3.04
CA VAL A 8 14.84 6.13 -3.90
C VAL A 8 16.28 6.19 -3.38
N ALA A 9 16.48 6.32 -2.06
CA ALA A 9 17.81 6.32 -1.47
C ALA A 9 18.54 4.97 -1.65
N ALA A 10 17.81 3.85 -1.54
CA ALA A 10 18.36 2.51 -1.77
C ALA A 10 18.77 2.30 -3.24
N ILE A 11 17.99 2.80 -4.19
CA ILE A 11 18.32 2.77 -5.63
C ILE A 11 19.59 3.57 -5.92
N HIS A 12 19.69 4.77 -5.34
CA HIS A 12 20.86 5.65 -5.55
C HIS A 12 22.10 5.26 -4.75
N GLY A 13 21.95 4.47 -3.67
CA GLY A 13 23.03 4.18 -2.72
C GLY A 13 23.44 5.39 -1.87
N LYS A 14 22.64 6.45 -1.82
CA LYS A 14 22.86 7.68 -1.05
C LYS A 14 21.53 8.39 -0.77
N LEU A 15 21.53 9.33 0.16
CA LEU A 15 20.40 10.22 0.38
C LEU A 15 20.23 11.13 -0.85
N PRO A 16 19.07 11.12 -1.54
CA PRO A 16 18.86 11.95 -2.72
C PRO A 16 18.67 13.42 -2.32
N THR A 17 18.97 14.31 -3.26
CA THR A 17 18.50 15.70 -3.23
C THR A 17 17.00 15.76 -3.49
N VAL A 18 16.37 16.89 -3.17
CA VAL A 18 14.94 17.10 -3.42
C VAL A 18 14.60 16.97 -4.91
N ALA A 19 15.46 17.48 -5.80
CA ALA A 19 15.25 17.38 -7.24
C ALA A 19 15.31 15.92 -7.73
N GLU A 20 16.33 15.17 -7.28
CA GLU A 20 16.44 13.73 -7.59
C GLU A 20 15.21 12.96 -7.10
N TYR A 21 14.73 13.20 -5.87
CA TYR A 21 13.52 12.57 -5.35
C TYR A 21 12.26 12.87 -6.18
N GLN A 22 12.08 14.14 -6.59
CA GLN A 22 10.87 14.56 -7.30
C GLN A 22 10.76 13.96 -8.71
N GLU A 23 11.88 13.61 -9.35
CA GLU A 23 11.83 12.91 -10.65
C GLU A 23 11.20 11.52 -10.49
N TYR A 24 11.61 10.72 -9.50
CA TYR A 24 10.97 9.41 -9.23
C TYR A 24 9.54 9.54 -8.73
N ALA A 25 9.26 10.54 -7.89
CA ALA A 25 7.92 10.76 -7.35
C ALA A 25 6.89 11.03 -8.46
N LYS A 26 7.27 11.73 -9.54
CA LYS A 26 6.40 11.97 -10.70
C LYS A 26 6.05 10.67 -11.43
N GLU A 27 7.02 9.77 -11.61
CA GLU A 27 6.79 8.47 -12.25
C GLU A 27 5.85 7.60 -11.42
N LEU A 28 6.05 7.53 -10.10
CA LEU A 28 5.17 6.80 -9.18
C LEU A 28 3.74 7.35 -9.17
N ASN A 29 3.59 8.66 -9.37
CA ASN A 29 2.27 9.29 -9.37
C ASN A 29 1.39 8.83 -10.55
N ALA A 30 1.98 8.31 -11.63
CA ALA A 30 1.23 7.82 -12.79
C ALA A 30 0.32 6.62 -12.46
N THR A 31 0.70 5.81 -11.47
CA THR A 31 -0.06 4.62 -11.02
C THR A 31 -0.56 4.76 -9.58
N ALA A 32 -0.51 5.96 -8.99
CA ALA A 32 -0.82 6.20 -7.58
C ALA A 32 -2.18 5.62 -7.15
N ALA A 33 -3.21 5.73 -7.98
CA ALA A 33 -4.54 5.23 -7.67
C ALA A 33 -4.57 3.70 -7.45
N ASP A 34 -3.75 2.96 -8.19
CA ASP A 34 -3.63 1.51 -8.02
C ASP A 34 -2.62 1.14 -6.91
N THR A 35 -1.51 1.88 -6.82
CA THR A 35 -0.44 1.63 -5.85
C THR A 35 -0.88 1.88 -4.40
N TYR A 36 -1.69 2.91 -4.13
CA TYR A 36 -2.09 3.31 -2.78
C TYR A 36 -3.46 2.80 -2.35
N ARG A 37 -3.90 1.67 -2.90
CA ARG A 37 -5.16 1.03 -2.48
C ARG A 37 -5.03 0.48 -1.06
N TYR A 38 -6.06 0.74 -0.25
CA TYR A 38 -6.24 0.05 1.02
C TYR A 38 -6.88 -1.31 0.81
N LEU A 39 -6.62 -2.23 1.74
CA LEU A 39 -7.32 -3.51 1.77
C LEU A 39 -8.71 -3.31 2.38
N ASN A 40 -9.74 -3.45 1.56
CA ASN A 40 -11.12 -3.58 1.99
C ASN A 40 -11.43 -5.08 2.09
N PHE A 41 -11.50 -5.63 3.30
CA PHE A 41 -11.64 -7.08 3.49
C PHE A 41 -12.99 -7.63 3.01
N ASP A 42 -14.00 -6.78 2.92
CA ASP A 42 -15.32 -7.07 2.35
C ASP A 42 -15.32 -7.14 0.81
N GLU A 43 -14.26 -6.66 0.15
CA GLU A 43 -14.08 -6.77 -1.30
C GLU A 43 -13.10 -7.89 -1.69
N LEU A 44 -12.64 -8.69 -0.72
CA LEU A 44 -11.70 -9.79 -0.93
C LEU A 44 -12.38 -11.14 -0.71
N ASP A 45 -12.57 -11.91 -1.77
CA ASP A 45 -13.26 -13.22 -1.74
C ASP A 45 -12.76 -14.13 -0.60
N SER A 46 -11.44 -14.23 -0.43
CA SER A 46 -10.83 -15.07 0.63
C SER A 46 -11.20 -14.69 2.07
N TYR A 47 -11.65 -13.45 2.29
CA TYR A 47 -12.15 -12.97 3.58
C TYR A 47 -13.67 -13.08 3.66
N VAL A 48 -14.38 -12.74 2.57
CA VAL A 48 -15.85 -12.87 2.46
C VAL A 48 -16.29 -14.32 2.66
N GLU A 49 -15.68 -15.27 1.94
CA GLU A 49 -16.02 -16.70 2.03
C GLU A 49 -15.85 -17.24 3.45
N LYS A 50 -14.81 -16.80 4.17
CA LYS A 50 -14.61 -17.19 5.57
C LYS A 50 -15.65 -16.57 6.47
N ALA A 51 -15.94 -15.29 6.29
CA ALA A 51 -16.93 -14.56 7.08
C ALA A 51 -18.33 -15.18 6.95
N ASP A 52 -18.72 -15.64 5.76
CA ASP A 52 -20.01 -16.27 5.49
C ASP A 52 -20.22 -17.59 6.26
N THR A 53 -19.14 -18.24 6.68
CA THR A 53 -19.20 -19.49 7.45
C THR A 53 -19.30 -19.25 8.97
N VAL A 54 -19.18 -18.00 9.43
CA VAL A 54 -19.19 -17.67 10.86
C VAL A 54 -20.60 -17.77 11.43
N ILE A 55 -20.80 -18.68 12.38
CA ILE A 55 -22.03 -18.77 13.17
C ILE A 55 -21.86 -17.96 14.45
N PHE A 56 -22.71 -16.95 14.64
CA PHE A 56 -22.68 -16.09 15.82
C PHE A 56 -23.24 -16.83 17.04
N GLN A 57 -22.41 -17.03 18.06
CA GLN A 57 -22.86 -17.55 19.34
C GLN A 57 -23.19 -16.40 20.28
N GLN A 58 -24.48 -16.14 20.51
CA GLN A 58 -24.91 -15.18 21.53
C GLN A 58 -24.74 -15.79 22.92
N ALA A 59 -24.07 -15.06 23.81
CA ALA A 59 -24.08 -15.38 25.23
C ALA A 59 -25.48 -15.11 25.80
N ILE A 60 -26.03 -16.10 26.50
CA ILE A 60 -27.29 -16.01 27.25
C ILE A 60 -27.01 -15.37 28.60
#